data_AF-A0A5E8HEV5-F1
#
_entry.id   AF-A0A5E8HEV5-F1
#
_cell.length_a   1.000
_cell.length_b   1.000
_cell.length_c   1.000
_cell.angle_alpha   90.00
_cell.angle_beta   90.00
_cell.angle_gamma   90.00
#
_symmetry.space_group_name_H-M   'P 1'
#
loop_
_entity.id
_entity.type
_entity.pdbx_description
1 polymer ?
#
loop_
_entity_poly.entity_id
_entity_poly.type
_entity_poly.pdbx_seq_one_letter_code
_entity_poly.pdbx_strand_id
1 'polypeptide(L)'
;MSVFLSKTMMGALFLAEMTKNQQKVSIQWKDESNKQALAYSDRYGKMKSVAYSAGHEDGDIRNEFILGQGIMKVIRWDYESDTYQSYTNLIEDTFEANFIKYLTESEQIKAIVGMDVIPFDFPGNDFSAKGIFFEALPDATEESFVFLRSKINSLITKESFWSLNIDEILLALEKEIGSSLEVLSKESPEFLCDCSRHKVADIIASLGEQEANSIIDEMGKIEITCEFCRTAYQFDSFDVEKFFKQ
;
A
#
# COMPACT_ATOMS: atom_id res chain seq x y z
N MET A 1 12.34 3.56 -6.06
CA MET A 1 10.85 3.38 -6.10
C MET A 1 10.38 2.11 -5.38
N SER A 2 11.13 1.00 -5.37
CA SER A 2 10.79 -0.22 -4.61
C SER A 2 10.52 0.05 -3.12
N VAL A 3 11.38 0.83 -2.45
CA VAL A 3 11.20 1.23 -1.04
C VAL A 3 9.86 1.93 -0.81
N PHE A 4 9.55 2.95 -1.62
CA PHE A 4 8.32 3.72 -1.48
C PHE A 4 7.07 2.87 -1.72
N LEU A 5 7.10 2.02 -2.74
CA LEU A 5 6.03 1.08 -3.03
C LEU A 5 5.81 0.10 -1.87
N SER A 6 6.90 -0.43 -1.30
CA SER A 6 6.85 -1.31 -0.13
C SER A 6 6.25 -0.63 1.10
N LYS A 7 6.64 0.62 1.39
CA LYS A 7 6.06 1.40 2.50
C LYS A 7 4.58 1.69 2.27
N THR A 8 4.20 2.03 1.03
CA THR A 8 2.79 2.25 0.66
C THR A 8 1.96 0.96 0.85
N MET A 9 2.52 -0.20 0.48
CA MET A 9 1.89 -1.49 0.68
C MET A 9 1.74 -1.86 2.16
N MET A 10 2.78 -1.66 2.98
CA MET A 10 2.70 -1.87 4.43
C MET A 10 1.69 -0.93 5.10
N GLY A 11 1.64 0.35 4.68
CA GLY A 11 0.64 1.30 5.17
C GLY A 11 -0.80 0.84 4.85
N ALA A 12 -1.03 0.34 3.63
CA ALA A 12 -2.35 -0.16 3.24
C ALA A 12 -2.75 -1.38 4.08
N LEU A 13 -1.81 -2.28 4.37
CA LEU A 13 -2.01 -3.43 5.26
C LEU A 13 -2.37 -2.98 6.68
N PHE A 14 -1.62 -2.03 7.25
CA PHE A 14 -1.90 -1.50 8.59
C PHE A 14 -3.31 -0.89 8.68
N LEU A 15 -3.70 -0.08 7.70
CA LEU A 15 -5.05 0.49 7.68
C LEU A 15 -6.15 -0.57 7.48
N ALA A 16 -5.86 -1.63 6.72
CA ALA A 16 -6.82 -2.71 6.49
C ALA A 16 -7.06 -3.55 7.75
N GLU A 17 -6.03 -3.81 8.55
CA GLU A 17 -6.15 -4.54 9.82
C GLU A 17 -7.04 -3.83 10.84
N MET A 18 -7.11 -2.49 10.76
CA MET A 18 -7.98 -1.68 11.61
C MET A 18 -9.47 -1.79 11.25
N THR A 19 -9.80 -2.43 10.13
CA THR A 19 -11.19 -2.59 9.68
C THR A 19 -11.87 -3.80 10.30
N LYS A 20 -13.17 -3.67 10.64
CA LYS A 20 -13.94 -4.74 11.29
C LYS A 20 -14.54 -5.76 10.33
N ASN A 21 -14.74 -5.39 9.06
CA ASN A 21 -15.45 -6.18 8.05
C ASN A 21 -14.51 -6.65 6.94
N GLN A 22 -15.05 -7.26 5.86
CA GLN A 22 -14.28 -7.56 4.64
C GLN A 22 -13.97 -6.30 3.80
N GLN A 23 -13.73 -5.18 4.48
CA GLN A 23 -13.42 -3.92 3.84
C GLN A 23 -12.03 -4.00 3.21
N LYS A 24 -11.95 -3.43 2.02
CA LYS A 24 -10.70 -3.20 1.31
C LYS A 24 -10.28 -1.76 1.54
N VAL A 25 -8.98 -1.57 1.67
CA VAL A 25 -8.36 -0.26 1.80
C VAL A 25 -7.42 -0.06 0.62
N SER A 26 -7.40 1.16 0.09
CA SER A 26 -6.33 1.61 -0.76
C SER A 26 -5.68 2.87 -0.21
N ILE A 27 -4.37 2.94 -0.39
CA ILE A 27 -3.58 4.14 -0.19
C ILE A 27 -3.04 4.55 -1.55
N GLN A 28 -3.35 5.77 -1.94
CA GLN A 28 -2.78 6.41 -3.11
C GLN A 28 -1.95 7.59 -2.66
N TRP A 29 -0.75 7.68 -3.19
CA TRP A 29 0.12 8.82 -3.02
C TRP A 29 0.43 9.41 -4.38
N LYS A 30 0.40 10.74 -4.50
CA LYS A 30 0.77 11.44 -5.72
C LYS A 30 1.45 12.77 -5.37
N ASP A 31 2.64 13.01 -5.89
CA ASP A 31 3.29 14.31 -5.83
C ASP A 31 3.05 15.17 -7.07
N GLU A 32 3.53 16.41 -6.99
CA GLU A 32 3.59 17.37 -8.09
C GLU A 32 4.53 16.95 -9.23
N SER A 33 5.47 16.04 -8.99
CA SER A 33 6.40 15.53 -10.01
C SER A 33 5.84 14.36 -10.84
N ASN A 34 4.55 14.03 -10.64
CA ASN A 34 3.86 12.87 -11.20
C ASN A 34 4.44 11.51 -10.79
N LYS A 35 5.22 11.45 -9.70
CA LYS A 35 5.48 10.18 -9.01
C LYS A 35 4.19 9.78 -8.29
N GLN A 36 3.81 8.52 -8.44
CA GLN A 36 2.60 7.98 -7.83
C GLN A 36 2.86 6.57 -7.32
N ALA A 37 2.31 6.25 -6.15
CA ALA A 37 2.15 4.87 -5.73
C ALA A 37 0.70 4.62 -5.35
N LEU A 38 0.25 3.39 -5.60
CA LEU A 38 -1.07 2.93 -5.26
C LEU A 38 -0.94 1.52 -4.70
N ALA A 39 -1.43 1.33 -3.49
CA ALA A 39 -1.49 0.01 -2.86
C ALA A 39 -2.90 -0.29 -2.38
N TYR A 40 -3.23 -1.58 -2.39
CA TYR A 40 -4.46 -2.16 -1.92
C TYR A 40 -4.11 -3.23 -0.88
N SER A 41 -4.91 -3.30 0.17
CA SER A 41 -4.93 -4.44 1.08
C SER A 41 -6.35 -4.72 1.55
N ASP A 42 -6.67 -5.98 1.78
CA ASP A 42 -7.70 -6.35 2.75
C ASP A 42 -7.06 -6.72 4.09
N ARG A 43 -7.91 -6.98 5.09
CA ARG A 43 -7.50 -7.38 6.43
C ARG A 43 -6.93 -8.79 6.54
N TYR A 44 -6.97 -9.58 5.45
CA TYR A 44 -6.47 -10.96 5.42
C TYR A 44 -5.08 -11.06 4.77
N GLY A 45 -4.40 -9.91 4.66
CA GLY A 45 -3.09 -9.79 4.03
C GLY A 45 -3.10 -9.96 2.50
N LYS A 46 -4.25 -9.89 1.82
CA LYS A 46 -4.27 -9.91 0.34
C LYS A 46 -3.95 -8.52 -0.20
N MET A 47 -2.79 -8.39 -0.81
CA MET A 47 -2.24 -7.10 -1.22
C MET A 47 -1.93 -7.03 -2.71
N LYS A 48 -1.97 -5.83 -3.26
CA LYS A 48 -1.40 -5.52 -4.59
C LYS A 48 -1.01 -4.06 -4.63
N SER A 49 0.04 -3.74 -5.37
CA SER A 49 0.52 -2.38 -5.47
C SER A 49 1.19 -2.10 -6.80
N VAL A 50 1.14 -0.85 -7.24
CA VAL A 50 1.81 -0.35 -8.45
C VAL A 50 2.38 1.03 -8.17
N ALA A 51 3.50 1.35 -8.81
CA ALA A 51 4.07 2.69 -8.79
C ALA A 51 4.37 3.17 -10.21
N TYR A 52 4.30 4.49 -10.37
CA TYR A 52 4.59 5.21 -11.59
C TYR A 52 5.62 6.29 -11.26
N SER A 53 6.64 6.40 -12.10
CA SER A 53 7.68 7.41 -11.98
C SER A 53 7.84 8.14 -13.31
N ALA A 54 8.12 9.45 -13.25
CA ALA A 54 8.49 10.23 -14.43
C ALA A 54 9.86 9.83 -15.04
N GLY A 55 10.66 9.00 -14.36
CA GLY A 55 11.95 8.45 -14.82
C GLY A 55 12.58 7.50 -13.79
N HIS A 56 13.65 6.77 -14.17
CA HIS A 56 14.51 6.05 -13.22
C HIS A 56 15.50 7.04 -12.58
N GLU A 57 15.53 7.10 -11.25
CA GLU A 57 16.54 7.86 -10.50
C GLU A 57 17.45 6.85 -9.77
N ASP A 58 18.76 6.96 -10.01
CA ASP A 58 19.81 6.19 -9.30
C ASP A 58 20.22 6.95 -8.02
N GLY A 59 20.17 6.30 -6.86
CA GLY A 59 20.49 6.90 -5.54
C GLY A 59 20.23 5.96 -4.35
N ASP A 60 20.78 6.28 -3.17
CA ASP A 60 20.59 5.50 -1.93
C ASP A 60 19.14 5.63 -1.43
N ILE A 61 18.36 4.64 -1.87
CA ILE A 61 16.91 4.45 -1.74
C ILE A 61 16.35 4.49 -0.31
N ARG A 62 17.19 4.54 0.74
CA ARG A 62 16.75 4.45 2.14
C ARG A 62 16.24 5.79 2.70
N ASN A 63 16.80 6.93 2.27
CA ASN A 63 16.53 8.24 2.86
C ASN A 63 16.20 9.38 1.87
N GLU A 64 16.16 9.15 0.56
CA GLU A 64 15.91 10.21 -0.45
C GLU A 64 14.44 10.46 -0.81
N PHE A 65 13.48 9.79 -0.16
CA PHE A 65 12.04 10.04 -0.41
C PHE A 65 11.44 10.95 0.65
N ILE A 66 12.03 12.14 0.75
CA ILE A 66 11.29 13.30 1.22
C ILE A 66 10.19 13.53 0.19
N LEU A 67 8.95 13.34 0.60
CA LEU A 67 7.81 13.49 -0.29
C LEU A 67 7.67 14.96 -0.63
N GLY A 68 7.76 15.31 -1.92
CA GLY A 68 7.43 16.66 -2.36
C GLY A 68 5.98 17.03 -2.03
N GLN A 69 5.58 18.24 -2.39
CA GLN A 69 4.17 18.63 -2.26
C GLN A 69 3.26 17.69 -3.07
N GLY A 70 2.08 17.43 -2.55
CA GLY A 70 1.10 16.54 -3.17
C GLY A 70 0.07 16.04 -2.17
N ILE A 71 -0.53 14.89 -2.45
CA ILE A 71 -1.61 14.33 -1.63
C ILE A 71 -1.38 12.85 -1.29
N MET A 72 -1.77 12.49 -0.07
CA MET A 72 -2.06 11.11 0.31
C MET A 72 -3.58 10.95 0.39
N LYS A 73 -4.12 10.01 -0.37
CA LYS A 73 -5.55 9.66 -0.42
C LYS A 73 -5.73 8.25 0.12
N VAL A 74 -6.71 8.07 0.99
CA VAL A 74 -7.13 6.76 1.48
C VAL A 74 -8.57 6.53 1.08
N ILE A 75 -8.85 5.32 0.58
CA ILE A 75 -10.19 4.90 0.18
C ILE A 75 -10.50 3.61 0.92
N ARG A 76 -11.68 3.54 1.53
CA ARG A 76 -12.23 2.32 2.14
C ARG A 76 -13.55 1.97 1.48
N TRP A 77 -13.73 0.72 1.12
CA TRP A 77 -14.98 0.23 0.56
C TRP A 77 -15.20 -1.22 0.93
N ASP A 78 -16.47 -1.61 0.97
CA ASP A 78 -16.90 -2.99 0.87
C ASP A 78 -17.93 -3.12 -0.27
N TYR A 79 -18.54 -4.29 -0.43
CA TYR A 79 -19.53 -4.54 -1.48
C TYR A 79 -20.94 -4.06 -1.11
N GLU A 80 -21.19 -3.75 0.16
CA GLU A 80 -22.53 -3.50 0.72
C GLU A 80 -22.73 -2.05 1.17
N SER A 81 -21.68 -1.25 1.23
CA SER A 81 -21.65 0.11 1.76
C SER A 81 -21.08 1.12 0.77
N ASP A 82 -21.38 2.39 1.03
CA ASP A 82 -20.74 3.49 0.34
C ASP A 82 -19.23 3.51 0.57
N THR A 83 -18.52 4.01 -0.43
CA THR A 83 -17.07 4.20 -0.36
C THR A 83 -16.75 5.43 0.49
N TYR A 84 -15.91 5.25 1.51
CA TYR A 84 -15.35 6.35 2.29
C TYR A 84 -14.01 6.80 1.72
N GLN A 85 -13.82 8.11 1.60
CA GLN A 85 -12.59 8.71 1.07
C GLN A 85 -12.10 9.83 1.97
N SER A 86 -10.81 9.83 2.22
CA SER A 86 -10.10 10.85 2.99
C SER A 86 -8.81 11.22 2.27
N TYR A 87 -8.35 12.46 2.48
CA TYR A 87 -7.11 12.94 1.89
C TYR A 87 -6.41 13.89 2.86
N THR A 88 -5.08 13.87 2.82
CA THR A 88 -4.23 14.84 3.49
C THR A 88 -3.16 15.34 2.54
N ASN A 89 -2.77 16.61 2.71
CA ASN A 89 -1.63 17.15 1.99
C ASN A 89 -0.34 16.54 2.54
N LEU A 90 0.58 16.28 1.63
CA LEU A 90 1.92 15.84 1.97
C LEU A 90 2.73 17.00 2.53
N ILE A 91 3.59 16.66 3.47
CA ILE A 91 4.68 17.50 3.92
C ILE A 91 6.00 16.92 3.41
N GLU A 92 6.99 17.81 3.29
CA GLU A 92 8.35 17.51 2.87
C GLU A 92 9.10 16.70 3.94
N ASP A 93 8.70 15.42 4.07
CA ASP A 93 9.19 14.47 5.08
C ASP A 93 9.00 13.02 4.57
N THR A 94 9.39 12.06 5.40
CA THR A 94 9.26 10.62 5.20
C THR A 94 7.82 10.15 4.97
N PHE A 95 7.67 8.95 4.40
CA PHE A 95 6.37 8.29 4.29
C PHE A 95 5.71 8.12 5.67
N GLU A 96 6.47 7.69 6.67
CA GLU A 96 5.99 7.47 8.03
C GLU A 96 5.45 8.75 8.67
N ALA A 97 6.14 9.89 8.49
CA ALA A 97 5.66 11.18 8.98
C ALA A 97 4.32 11.57 8.32
N ASN A 98 4.22 11.41 7.01
CA ASN A 98 2.98 11.68 6.26
C ASN A 98 1.85 10.71 6.62
N PHE A 99 2.17 9.44 6.87
CA PHE A 99 1.21 8.42 7.30
C PHE A 99 0.71 8.68 8.73
N ILE A 100 1.59 9.06 9.66
CA ILE A 100 1.23 9.47 11.02
C ILE A 100 0.38 10.74 10.99
N LYS A 101 0.71 11.71 10.12
CA LYS A 101 -0.10 12.92 9.90
C LYS A 101 -1.51 12.56 9.43
N TYR A 102 -1.64 11.67 8.45
CA TYR A 102 -2.92 11.15 7.99
C TYR A 102 -3.73 10.54 9.15
N LEU A 103 -3.12 9.62 9.91
CA LEU A 103 -3.77 8.97 11.06
C LEU A 103 -4.25 9.99 12.10
N THR A 104 -3.44 11.00 12.38
CA THR A 104 -3.75 12.03 13.38
C THR A 104 -4.88 12.95 12.91
N GLU A 105 -4.80 13.47 11.67
CA GLU A 105 -5.73 14.47 11.16
C GLU A 105 -7.06 13.86 10.68
N SER A 106 -6.99 12.74 9.98
CA SER A 106 -8.17 12.13 9.32
C SER A 106 -8.85 11.06 10.19
N GLU A 107 -8.09 10.29 10.95
CA GLU A 107 -8.64 9.19 11.78
C GLU A 107 -8.72 9.54 13.27
N GLN A 108 -8.10 10.66 13.70
CA GLN A 108 -7.91 11.01 15.11
C GLN A 108 -7.17 9.93 15.92
N ILE A 109 -6.25 9.22 15.28
CA ILE A 109 -5.49 8.12 15.87
C ILE A 109 -4.09 8.56 16.25
N LYS A 110 -3.74 8.34 17.51
CA LYS A 110 -2.37 8.50 18.01
C LYS A 110 -1.58 7.24 17.74
N ALA A 111 -0.64 7.32 16.80
CA ALA A 111 0.16 6.18 16.38
C ALA A 111 1.67 6.41 16.51
N ILE A 112 2.42 5.31 16.61
CA ILE A 112 3.86 5.24 16.39
C ILE A 112 4.09 4.26 15.24
N VAL A 113 4.83 4.70 14.22
CA VAL A 113 5.07 3.91 13.00
C VAL A 113 6.56 3.89 12.74
N GLY A 114 7.10 2.70 12.50
CA GLY A 114 8.45 2.51 11.98
C GLY A 114 8.38 1.56 10.79
N MET A 115 9.08 1.87 9.71
CA MET A 115 9.19 1.00 8.54
C MET A 115 10.62 1.02 8.03
N ASP A 116 11.11 -0.14 7.60
CA ASP A 116 12.40 -0.24 6.95
C ASP A 116 12.33 -1.19 5.75
N VAL A 117 13.08 -0.83 4.71
CA VAL A 117 13.14 -1.61 3.47
C VAL A 117 14.60 -1.78 3.08
N ILE A 118 15.09 -3.00 3.26
CA ILE A 118 16.48 -3.37 3.01
C ILE A 118 16.54 -4.07 1.64
N PRO A 119 17.11 -3.44 0.61
CA PRO A 119 17.39 -4.13 -0.65
C PRO A 119 18.50 -5.18 -0.42
N PHE A 120 18.38 -6.39 -0.98
CA PHE A 120 19.51 -7.32 -1.00
C PHE A 120 20.42 -7.02 -2.20
N ASP A 121 21.74 -7.03 -1.98
CA ASP A 121 22.77 -6.70 -2.98
C ASP A 121 22.94 -7.78 -4.10
N PHE A 122 22.02 -8.75 -4.22
CA PHE A 122 22.14 -9.85 -5.17
C PHE A 122 21.18 -9.71 -6.38
N PRO A 123 21.61 -10.10 -7.60
CA PRO A 123 20.74 -10.14 -8.76
C PRO A 123 19.64 -11.19 -8.56
N GLY A 124 18.38 -10.76 -8.49
CA GLY A 124 17.24 -11.64 -8.18
C GLY A 124 16.06 -10.96 -7.48
N ASN A 125 16.27 -9.74 -6.96
CA ASN A 125 15.22 -8.82 -6.50
C ASN A 125 14.46 -9.26 -5.24
N ASP A 126 15.14 -9.87 -4.29
CA ASP A 126 14.61 -9.94 -2.94
C ASP A 126 14.94 -8.62 -2.23
N PHE A 127 13.94 -8.00 -1.62
CA PHE A 127 14.11 -6.91 -0.66
C PHE A 127 13.36 -7.32 0.60
N SER A 128 13.89 -6.99 1.77
CA SER A 128 13.21 -7.20 3.05
C SER A 128 12.46 -5.93 3.42
N ALA A 129 11.13 -5.97 3.48
CA ALA A 129 10.32 -4.89 4.02
C ALA A 129 9.75 -5.30 5.38
N LYS A 130 9.96 -4.48 6.40
CA LYS A 130 9.46 -4.69 7.76
C LYS A 130 8.85 -3.40 8.27
N GLY A 131 7.80 -3.53 9.08
CA GLY A 131 7.17 -2.38 9.70
C GLY A 131 6.54 -2.75 11.02
N ILE A 132 6.44 -1.77 11.90
CA ILE A 132 5.71 -1.86 13.16
C ILE A 132 4.73 -0.69 13.23
N PHE A 133 3.54 -0.98 13.74
CA PHE A 133 2.46 -0.02 13.93
C PHE A 133 1.92 -0.19 15.35
N PHE A 134 2.01 0.88 16.13
CA PHE A 134 1.39 0.96 17.46
C PHE A 134 0.28 2.00 17.42
N GLU A 135 -0.89 1.62 17.89
CA GLU A 135 -2.05 2.49 18.05
C GLU A 135 -2.38 2.64 19.54
N ALA A 136 -2.63 3.88 19.97
CA ALA A 136 -3.17 4.15 21.29
C ALA A 136 -4.69 3.92 21.29
N LEU A 137 -5.16 2.98 22.12
CA LEU A 137 -6.58 2.75 22.33
C LEU A 137 -7.25 3.95 23.04
N PRO A 138 -8.59 4.09 22.97
CA PRO A 138 -9.30 5.26 23.52
C PRO A 138 -9.00 5.61 24.98
N ASP A 139 -8.72 4.60 25.81
CA ASP A 139 -8.45 4.75 27.25
C ASP A 139 -6.95 4.87 27.58
N ALA A 140 -6.07 4.90 26.56
CA ALA A 140 -4.64 5.03 26.77
C ALA A 140 -4.28 6.42 27.31
N THR A 141 -3.56 6.46 28.43
CA THR A 141 -3.11 7.73 29.01
C THR A 141 -2.03 8.38 28.17
N GLU A 142 -1.95 9.71 28.19
CA GLU A 142 -0.89 10.45 27.51
C GLU A 142 0.50 10.06 28.03
N GLU A 143 0.64 9.82 29.34
CA GLU A 143 1.88 9.37 29.95
C GLU A 143 2.33 8.02 29.39
N SER A 144 1.41 7.04 29.30
CA SER A 144 1.71 5.72 28.70
C SER A 144 2.12 5.85 27.23
N PHE A 145 1.47 6.73 26.47
CA PHE A 145 1.81 6.94 25.06
C PHE A 145 3.19 7.59 24.88
N VAL A 146 3.49 8.64 25.66
CA VAL A 146 4.81 9.31 25.64
C VAL A 146 5.90 8.34 26.06
N PHE A 147 5.66 7.54 27.11
CA PHE A 147 6.57 6.48 27.53
C PHE A 147 6.84 5.50 26.38
N LEU A 148 5.78 4.91 25.81
CA LEU A 148 5.92 3.92 24.73
C LEU A 148 6.63 4.53 23.51
N ARG A 149 6.25 5.74 23.09
CA ARG A 149 6.90 6.45 21.98
C ARG A 149 8.39 6.63 22.21
N SER A 150 8.82 7.04 23.41
CA SER A 150 10.24 7.22 23.73
C SER A 150 11.04 5.91 23.58
N LYS A 151 10.43 4.79 23.99
CA LYS A 151 11.02 3.45 23.92
C LYS A 151 11.11 2.93 22.50
N ILE A 152 10.00 2.95 21.77
CA ILE A 152 9.93 2.45 20.39
C ILE A 152 10.80 3.27 19.46
N ASN A 153 10.83 4.60 19.58
CA ASN A 153 11.67 5.46 18.73
C ASN A 153 13.17 5.13 18.88
N SER A 154 13.62 4.73 20.07
CA SER A 154 15.01 4.32 20.30
C SER A 154 15.36 2.99 19.59
N LEU A 155 14.39 2.12 19.34
CA LEU A 155 14.60 0.86 18.64
C LEU A 155 14.56 1.04 17.12
N ILE A 156 13.51 1.68 16.60
CA ILE A 156 13.28 1.78 15.14
C ILE A 156 14.34 2.60 14.40
N THR A 157 15.10 3.41 15.13
CA THR A 157 16.22 4.20 14.59
C THR A 157 17.52 3.40 14.45
N LYS A 158 17.56 2.16 14.96
CA LYS A 158 18.73 1.27 14.86
C LYS A 158 18.58 0.33 13.67
N GLU A 159 19.48 0.40 12.69
CA GLU A 159 19.49 -0.54 11.56
C GLU A 159 19.54 -2.02 12.00
N SER A 160 20.24 -2.30 13.11
CA SER A 160 20.32 -3.64 13.68
C SER A 160 18.98 -4.21 14.12
N PHE A 161 18.02 -3.37 14.49
CA PHE A 161 16.66 -3.81 14.84
C PHE A 161 15.94 -4.39 13.62
N TRP A 162 16.05 -3.75 12.46
CA TRP A 162 15.41 -4.20 11.23
C TRP A 162 16.06 -5.41 10.59
N SER A 163 17.27 -5.77 11.03
CA SER A 163 17.95 -6.99 10.63
C SER A 163 17.41 -8.25 11.34
N LEU A 164 16.71 -8.07 12.46
CA LEU A 164 16.13 -9.16 13.26
C LEU A 164 14.95 -9.84 12.56
N ASN A 165 14.72 -11.13 12.84
CA ASN A 165 13.49 -11.80 12.43
C ASN A 165 12.29 -11.38 13.30
N ILE A 166 11.07 -11.80 12.95
CA ILE A 166 9.84 -11.36 13.65
C ILE A 166 9.85 -11.75 15.14
N ASP A 167 10.26 -12.98 15.47
CA ASP A 167 10.28 -13.43 16.87
C ASP A 167 11.33 -12.65 17.69
N GLU A 168 12.48 -12.34 17.09
CA GLU A 168 13.50 -11.47 17.70
C GLU A 168 13.05 -10.02 17.87
N ILE A 169 12.30 -9.48 16.90
CA ILE A 169 11.67 -8.16 17.00
C ILE A 169 10.71 -8.13 18.19
N LEU A 170 9.85 -9.13 18.34
CA LEU A 170 8.91 -9.23 19.46
C LEU A 170 9.65 -9.24 20.80
N LEU A 171 10.69 -10.07 20.93
CA LEU A 171 11.50 -10.13 22.14
C LEU A 171 12.22 -8.80 22.44
N ALA A 172 12.72 -8.11 21.41
CA ALA A 172 13.35 -6.80 21.56
C ALA A 172 12.35 -5.74 22.03
N LEU A 173 11.12 -5.77 21.50
CA LEU A 173 10.04 -4.88 21.91
C LEU A 173 9.63 -5.15 23.37
N GLU A 174 9.39 -6.41 23.75
CA GLU A 174 9.05 -6.78 25.13
C GLU A 174 10.10 -6.30 26.14
N LYS A 175 11.38 -6.50 25.80
CA LYS A 175 12.51 -6.07 26.63
C LYS A 175 12.56 -4.56 26.80
N GLU A 176 12.34 -3.80 25.73
CA GLU A 176 12.42 -2.34 25.78
C GLU A 176 11.20 -1.69 26.45
N ILE A 177 10.01 -2.26 26.23
CA ILE A 177 8.75 -1.83 26.86
C ILE A 177 8.72 -2.24 28.33
N GLY A 178 9.34 -3.38 28.69
CA GLY A 178 9.28 -3.95 30.03
C GLY A 178 7.97 -4.70 30.33
N SER A 179 7.27 -5.16 29.29
CA SER A 179 6.02 -5.92 29.39
C SER A 179 6.00 -7.00 28.31
N SER A 180 5.37 -8.13 28.61
CA SER A 180 5.08 -9.16 27.60
C SER A 180 4.05 -8.66 26.58
N LEU A 181 4.18 -9.11 25.34
CA LEU A 181 3.23 -8.88 24.27
C LEU A 181 2.38 -10.14 24.06
N GLU A 182 1.07 -9.96 23.89
CA GLU A 182 0.17 -11.05 23.54
C GLU A 182 -0.02 -11.10 22.02
N VAL A 183 0.26 -12.26 21.42
CA VAL A 183 0.03 -12.46 19.98
C VAL A 183 -1.40 -12.92 19.76
N LEU A 184 -2.24 -12.01 19.24
CA LEU A 184 -3.65 -12.28 18.97
C LEU A 184 -3.88 -13.07 17.67
N SER A 185 -3.07 -12.80 16.65
CA SER A 185 -3.16 -13.43 15.33
C SER A 185 -1.80 -13.46 14.64
N LYS A 186 -1.63 -14.38 13.69
CA LYS A 186 -0.52 -14.41 12.75
C LYS A 186 -1.08 -14.66 11.36
N GLU A 187 -0.77 -13.76 10.44
CA GLU A 187 -1.16 -13.90 9.04
C GLU A 187 0.07 -13.84 8.15
N SER A 188 -0.07 -14.37 6.93
CA SER A 188 0.97 -14.33 5.91
C SER A 188 0.47 -13.45 4.76
N PRO A 189 0.90 -12.19 4.70
CA PRO A 189 0.54 -11.31 3.61
C PRO A 189 1.02 -11.88 2.27
N GLU A 190 0.19 -11.79 1.23
CA GLU A 190 0.50 -12.29 -0.09
C GLU A 190 0.08 -11.31 -1.18
N PHE A 191 0.78 -11.38 -2.30
CA PHE A 191 0.34 -10.70 -3.52
C PHE A 191 -0.88 -11.41 -4.10
N LEU A 192 -1.98 -10.68 -4.29
CA LEU A 192 -3.18 -11.17 -4.96
C LEU A 192 -3.72 -10.13 -5.94
N CYS A 193 -3.70 -10.47 -7.23
CA CYS A 193 -4.38 -9.71 -8.26
C CYS A 193 -5.72 -10.37 -8.61
N ASP A 194 -6.79 -9.59 -8.56
CA ASP A 194 -8.15 -10.02 -8.86
C ASP A 194 -8.60 -9.64 -10.28
N CYS A 195 -7.66 -9.34 -11.18
CA CYS A 195 -7.97 -9.07 -12.58
C CYS A 195 -8.48 -10.34 -13.28
N SER A 196 -9.38 -10.18 -14.23
CA SER A 196 -9.89 -11.29 -15.01
C SER A 196 -10.24 -10.82 -16.41
N ARG A 197 -10.29 -11.76 -17.36
CA ARG A 197 -10.73 -11.46 -18.73
C ARG A 197 -12.12 -10.82 -18.75
N HIS A 198 -13.01 -11.24 -17.84
CA HIS A 198 -14.36 -10.68 -17.71
C HIS A 198 -14.33 -9.20 -17.28
N LYS A 199 -13.61 -8.87 -16.20
CA LYS A 199 -13.47 -7.47 -15.76
C LYS A 199 -12.87 -6.57 -16.84
N VAL A 200 -11.91 -7.10 -17.60
CA VAL A 200 -11.28 -6.36 -18.70
C VAL A 200 -12.23 -6.20 -19.88
N ALA A 201 -13.05 -7.22 -20.18
CA ALA A 201 -14.11 -7.12 -21.18
C ALA A 201 -15.14 -6.04 -20.81
N ASP A 202 -15.54 -5.94 -19.54
CA ASP A 202 -16.47 -4.90 -19.08
C ASP A 202 -15.89 -3.49 -19.26
N ILE A 203 -14.57 -3.32 -19.06
CA ILE A 203 -13.86 -2.06 -19.34
C ILE A 203 -13.93 -1.74 -20.84
N ILE A 204 -13.67 -2.71 -21.72
CA ILE A 204 -13.76 -2.51 -23.18
C ILE A 204 -15.19 -2.17 -23.59
N ALA A 205 -16.18 -2.87 -23.05
CA ALA A 205 -17.59 -2.60 -23.32
C ALA A 205 -18.00 -1.17 -22.93
N SER A 206 -17.41 -0.63 -21.85
CA SER A 206 -17.68 0.74 -21.40
C SER A 206 -17.19 1.85 -22.35
N LEU A 207 -16.28 1.54 -23.28
CA LEU A 207 -15.87 2.47 -24.35
C LEU A 207 -16.98 2.72 -25.37
N GLY A 208 -17.91 1.76 -25.50
CA GLY A 208 -18.95 1.74 -26.51
C GLY A 208 -18.53 1.01 -27.79
N GLU A 209 -19.53 0.50 -28.53
CA GLU A 209 -19.33 -0.37 -29.70
C GLU A 209 -18.51 0.30 -30.80
N GLN A 210 -18.78 1.59 -31.06
CA GLN A 210 -18.10 2.33 -32.12
C GLN A 210 -16.60 2.47 -31.85
N GLU A 211 -16.22 2.82 -30.62
CA GLU A 211 -14.82 3.02 -30.22
C GLU A 211 -14.08 1.68 -30.13
N ALA A 212 -14.74 0.62 -29.63
CA ALA A 212 -14.12 -0.69 -29.59
C ALA A 212 -13.84 -1.24 -31.00
N ASN A 213 -14.79 -1.08 -31.94
CA ASN A 213 -14.60 -1.53 -33.31
C ASN A 213 -13.57 -0.70 -34.09
N SER A 214 -13.47 0.61 -33.85
CA SER A 214 -12.44 1.45 -34.51
C SER A 214 -11.03 0.98 -34.14
N ILE A 215 -10.79 0.64 -32.87
CA ILE A 215 -9.50 0.09 -32.42
C ILE A 215 -9.22 -1.27 -33.08
N ILE A 216 -10.23 -2.12 -33.22
CA ILE A 216 -10.10 -3.41 -33.93
C ILE A 216 -9.75 -3.21 -35.40
N ASP A 217 -10.40 -2.26 -36.09
CA ASP A 217 -10.15 -1.98 -37.50
C ASP A 217 -8.72 -1.46 -37.74
N GLU A 218 -8.19 -0.64 -36.82
CA GLU A 218 -6.84 -0.07 -36.91
C GLU A 218 -5.74 -1.03 -36.46
N MET A 219 -5.95 -1.76 -35.36
CA MET A 219 -4.90 -2.55 -34.69
C MET A 219 -5.08 -4.07 -34.82
N GLY A 220 -6.22 -4.54 -35.33
CA GLY A 220 -6.59 -5.95 -35.47
C GLY A 220 -6.99 -6.66 -34.17
N LYS A 221 -6.66 -6.07 -33.00
CA LYS A 221 -6.99 -6.58 -31.67
C LYS A 221 -6.95 -5.45 -30.64
N ILE A 222 -7.67 -5.62 -29.54
CA ILE A 222 -7.52 -4.79 -28.34
C ILE A 222 -6.66 -5.56 -27.34
N GLU A 223 -5.59 -4.93 -26.84
CA GLU A 223 -4.74 -5.49 -25.78
C GLU A 223 -4.74 -4.57 -24.56
N ILE A 224 -5.14 -5.11 -23.41
CA ILE A 224 -5.08 -4.41 -22.11
C ILE A 224 -4.18 -5.20 -21.18
N THR A 225 -3.14 -4.55 -20.66
CA THR A 225 -2.24 -5.13 -19.67
C THR A 225 -2.62 -4.68 -18.26
N CYS A 226 -2.83 -5.63 -17.34
CA CYS A 226 -3.10 -5.31 -15.95
C CYS A 226 -1.89 -4.59 -15.32
N GLU A 227 -2.12 -3.44 -14.70
CA GLU A 227 -1.04 -2.63 -14.12
C GLU A 227 -0.40 -3.27 -12.88
N PHE A 228 -1.11 -4.17 -12.19
CA PHE A 228 -0.62 -4.86 -11.00
C PHE A 228 0.16 -6.13 -11.33
N CYS A 229 -0.48 -7.10 -11.99
CA CYS A 229 0.13 -8.42 -12.25
C CYS A 229 0.80 -8.53 -13.63
N ARG A 230 0.71 -7.49 -14.46
CA ARG A 230 1.27 -7.46 -15.83
C ARG A 230 0.73 -8.53 -16.77
N THR A 231 -0.37 -9.18 -16.42
CA THR A 231 -1.07 -10.09 -17.35
C THR A 231 -1.66 -9.27 -18.51
N ALA A 232 -1.31 -9.64 -19.73
CA ALA A 232 -1.88 -9.06 -20.95
C ALA A 232 -3.13 -9.83 -21.38
N TYR A 233 -4.23 -9.13 -21.59
CA TYR A 233 -5.49 -9.66 -22.09
C TYR A 233 -5.73 -9.15 -23.50
N GLN A 234 -5.85 -10.06 -24.46
CA GLN A 234 -6.09 -9.74 -25.87
C GLN A 234 -7.50 -10.13 -26.28
N PHE A 235 -8.15 -9.28 -27.06
CA PHE A 235 -9.51 -9.46 -27.57
C PHE A 235 -9.51 -9.20 -29.07
N ASP A 236 -10.01 -10.16 -29.84
CA ASP A 236 -10.18 -10.03 -31.29
C ASP A 236 -11.58 -9.48 -31.63
N SER A 237 -11.86 -9.35 -32.93
CA SER A 237 -13.17 -8.88 -33.41
C SER A 237 -14.34 -9.75 -32.92
N PHE A 238 -14.16 -11.07 -32.85
CA PHE A 238 -15.21 -12.00 -32.39
C PHE A 238 -15.48 -11.85 -30.90
N ASP A 239 -14.46 -11.57 -30.09
CA ASP A 239 -14.63 -11.25 -28.68
C ASP A 239 -15.41 -9.94 -28.52
N VAL A 240 -14.98 -8.87 -29.22
CA VAL A 240 -15.59 -7.53 -29.10
C VAL A 240 -17.05 -7.54 -29.55
N GLU A 241 -17.38 -8.21 -30.65
CA GLU A 241 -18.77 -8.38 -31.11
C GLU A 241 -19.68 -8.99 -30.04
N LYS A 242 -19.16 -9.89 -29.18
CA LYS A 242 -19.97 -10.53 -28.13
C LYS A 242 -20.31 -9.59 -26.98
N PHE A 243 -19.55 -8.51 -26.77
CA PHE A 243 -19.80 -7.57 -25.69
C PHE A 243 -21.07 -6.75 -25.90
N PHE A 244 -21.43 -6.50 -27.17
CA PHE A 244 -22.55 -5.62 -27.55
C PHE A 244 -23.77 -6.36 -28.09
N LYS A 245 -23.72 -7.71 -28.19
CA LYS A 245 -24.84 -8.55 -28.63
C LYS A 245 -25.79 -8.98 -27.48
N GLN A 246 -25.71 -8.33 -26.32
CA GLN A 246 -26.63 -8.57 -25.18
C GLN A 246 -27.82 -7.63 -25.21
#